data_AF-A0A6M0C376-F1
#
_entry.id   AF-A0A6M0C376-F1
#
_cell.length_a   1.000
_cell.length_b   1.000
_cell.length_c   1.000
_cell.angle_alpha   90.00
_cell.angle_beta   90.00
_cell.angle_gamma   90.00
#
_symmetry.space_group_name_H-M   'P 1'
#
loop_
_entity.id
_entity.type
_entity.pdbx_description
1 polymer ?
#
loop_
_entity_poly.entity_id
_entity_poly.type
_entity_poly.pdbx_seq_one_letter_code
_entity_poly.pdbx_strand_id
1 'polypeptide(L)' 'MLTSVERLLFIRAVPIFRELRDDFLVRLASVMDELSFPSSYSIFTEGQ' A
#
# COMPACT_ATOMS: atom_id res chain seq x y z
N MET A 1 4.86 -8.47 6.75
CA MET A 1 3.41 -8.50 6.99
C MET A 1 3.05 -7.50 8.05
N LEU A 2 2.77 -6.28 7.60
CA LEU A 2 2.19 -5.19 8.36
C LEU A 2 0.83 -5.65 8.88
N THR A 3 0.60 -5.41 10.15
CA THR A 3 -0.73 -5.44 10.74
C THR A 3 -1.62 -4.38 10.10
N SER A 4 -2.94 -4.50 10.26
CA SER A 4 -3.89 -3.51 9.74
C SER A 4 -3.62 -2.09 10.24
N VAL A 5 -3.12 -1.95 11.48
CA VAL A 5 -2.75 -0.66 12.07
C VAL A 5 -1.48 -0.12 11.43
N GLU A 6 -0.43 -0.94 11.31
CA GLU A 6 0.83 -0.52 10.69
C GLU A 6 0.65 -0.13 9.22
N ARG A 7 -0.20 -0.86 8.48
CA ARG A 7 -0.55 -0.52 7.10
C ARG A 7 -1.27 0.81 6.99
N LEU A 8 -2.21 1.10 7.89
CA LEU A 8 -2.90 2.40 7.94
C LEU A 8 -1.93 3.55 8.22
N LEU A 9 -1.01 3.37 9.17
CA LEU A 9 0.02 4.37 9.49
C LEU A 9 0.97 4.59 8.31
N PHE A 10 1.35 3.51 7.62
CA PHE A 10 2.17 3.57 6.42
C PHE A 10 1.49 4.38 5.31
N ILE A 11 0.24 4.04 4.96
CA ILE A 11 -0.53 4.72 3.90
C ILE A 11 -0.67 6.22 4.21
N ARG A 12 -0.95 6.59 5.47
CA ARG A 12 -1.03 8.01 5.90
C ARG A 12 0.26 8.80 5.67
N ALA A 13 1.42 8.13 5.67
CA ALA A 13 2.70 8.78 5.43
C ALA A 13 3.03 8.98 3.94
N VAL A 14 2.30 8.34 3.01
CA VAL A 14 2.58 8.43 1.57
C VAL A 14 1.93 9.70 0.98
N PRO A 15 2.71 10.60 0.33
CA PRO A 15 2.21 11.90 -0.12
C PRO A 15 0.98 11.86 -1.04
N ILE A 16 0.85 10.83 -1.89
CA ILE A 16 -0.27 10.70 -2.84
C ILE A 16 -1.64 10.54 -2.13
N PHE A 17 -1.64 10.13 -0.86
CA PHE A 17 -2.86 9.93 -0.08
C PHE A 17 -3.16 11.08 0.88
N ARG A 18 -2.37 12.16 0.89
CA ARG A 18 -2.45 13.24 1.89
C ARG A 18 -3.81 13.95 1.96
N GLU A 19 -4.50 14.08 0.83
CA GLU A 19 -5.77 14.81 0.75
C GLU A 19 -6.99 13.90 0.94
N LEU A 20 -6.78 12.59 1.10
CA LEU A 20 -7.86 11.65 1.31
C LEU A 20 -8.32 11.68 2.76
N ARG A 21 -9.64 11.52 2.95
CA ARG A 21 -10.24 11.46 4.28
C ARG A 21 -9.86 10.17 5.01
N ASP A 22 -9.83 10.24 6.33
CA ASP A 22 -9.46 9.10 7.19
C ASP A 22 -10.33 7.86 6.98
N ASP A 23 -11.64 8.03 6.80
CA ASP A 23 -12.59 6.93 6.54
C ASP A 23 -12.26 6.19 5.24
N PHE A 24 -11.80 6.93 4.23
CA PHE A 24 -11.33 6.37 2.98
C PHE A 24 -10.01 5.61 3.15
N LEU A 25 -9.06 6.16 3.91
CA LEU A 25 -7.78 5.52 4.17
C LEU A 25 -7.92 4.18 4.91
N VAL A 26 -8.86 4.08 5.86
CA VAL A 26 -9.16 2.82 6.55
C VAL A 26 -9.66 1.75 5.56
N ARG A 27 -10.55 2.13 4.64
CA ARG A 27 -11.05 1.22 3.59
C ARG A 27 -9.94 0.82 2.63
N LEU A 28 -9.11 1.77 2.21
CA LEU A 28 -7.96 1.51 1.34
C LEU A 28 -6.99 0.52 1.99
N ALA A 29 -6.62 0.76 3.25
CA ALA A 29 -5.74 -0.15 4.00
C ALA A 29 -6.31 -1.57 4.08
N SER A 30 -7.64 -1.72 4.20
CA SER A 30 -8.28 -3.03 4.32
C SER A 30 -8.24 -3.89 3.05
N VAL A 31 -8.07 -3.28 1.88
CA VAL A 31 -8.09 -3.99 0.57
C VAL A 31 -6.71 -4.09 -0.08
N MET A 32 -5.69 -3.48 0.52
CA MET A 32 -4.33 -3.52 -0.02
C MET A 32 -3.57 -4.75 0.47
N ASP A 33 -2.87 -5.40 -0.46
CA ASP A 33 -1.92 -6.46 -0.16
C ASP A 33 -0.49 -5.92 -0.05
N GLU A 34 0.27 -6.47 0.87
CA GLU A 34 1.70 -6.21 0.97
C GLU A 34 2.45 -7.15 0.01
N LEU A 35 3.23 -6.56 -0.89
CA LEU A 35 4.11 -7.29 -1.81
C LEU A 35 5.56 -6.91 -1.51
N SER A 36 6.44 -7.91 -1.52
CA SER A 36 7.88 -7.73 -1.34
C SER A 36 8.60 -8.47 -2.46
N PHE A 37 9.56 -7.79 -3.07
CA PHE A 37 10.34 -8.31 -4.18
C PHE A 37 11.83 -8.27 -3.84
N PRO A 38 12.62 -9.30 -4.21
CA PRO A 38 14.06 -9.24 -4.05
C PRO A 38 14.67 -8.19 -5.01
N SER A 39 15.93 -7.83 -4.76
CA SER A 39 16.68 -6.98 -5.66
C SER A 39 16.72 -7.57 -7.08
N SER A 40 16.63 -6.71 -8.10
CA SER A 40 16.65 -7.10 -9.52
C SER A 40 15.49 -8.00 -9.97
N TYR A 41 14.38 -8.03 -9.23
CA TYR A 41 13.16 -8.73 -9.65
C TYR A 41 12.35 -7.89 -10.64
N SER A 42 11.91 -8.49 -11.75
CA SER A 42 10.97 -7.85 -12.68
C SER A 42 9.56 -7.94 -12.11
N ILE A 43 9.03 -6.81 -11.62
CA ILE A 43 7.68 -6.75 -11.01
C ILE A 43 6.59 -6.93 -12.07
N PHE A 44 6.79 -6.35 -13.25
CA PHE A 44 5.86 -6.46 -14.37
C PHE A 44 6.62 -7.00 -15.59
N THR A 45 5.92 -7.74 -16.44
CA THR A 45 6.42 -8.21 -17.74
C THR A 45 5.45 -7.72 -18.81
N GLU A 46 5.97 -7.23 -19.93
CA GLU A 46 5.11 -6.81 -21.05
C GLU A 46 4.19 -7.96 -21.49
N GLY A 47 2.90 -7.67 -21.64
CA GLY A 47 1.90 -8.66 -22.04
C GLY A 47 1.29 -9.49 -20.90
N GLN A 48 1.68 -9.24 -19.64
CA GLN A 48 0.89 -9.63 -18.45
C GLN A 48 -0.15 -8.58 -18.07
#